data_AF-A0A960JZV7-F1
#
_entry.id   AF-A0A960JZV7-F1
#
_cell.length_a   1.000
_cell.length_b   1.000
_cell.length_c   1.000
_cell.angle_alpha   90.00
_cell.angle_beta   90.00
_cell.angle_gamma   90.00
#
_symmetry.space_group_name_H-M   'P 1'
#
loop_
_entity.id
_entity.type
_entity.pdbx_description
1 polymer ?
#
loop_
_entity_poly.entity_id
_entity_poly.type
_entity_poly.pdbx_seq_one_letter_code
_entity_poly.pdbx_strand_id
1 'polypeptide(L)' 'MPPAAERPVWGIVGGLGPLASAEFLLTIYEQYTDVAEQEMPVCLVISDPTFPDRTTRFLAGDFDELTE' A
#
# COMPACT_ATOMS: atom_id res chain seq x y z
N MET A 1 3.36 -0.53 -25.18
CA MET A 1 2.86 -0.84 -23.83
C MET A 1 2.02 -2.11 -23.91
N PRO A 2 2.11 -3.06 -22.96
CA PRO A 2 1.23 -4.23 -22.95
C PRO A 2 -0.24 -3.80 -22.78
N PRO A 3 -1.19 -4.58 -23.31
CA PRO A 3 -2.62 -4.31 -23.13
C PRO A 3 -2.97 -4.24 -21.65
N ALA A 4 -4.00 -3.46 -21.29
CA ALA A 4 -4.37 -3.19 -19.89
C ALA A 4 -4.53 -4.46 -19.02
N ALA A 5 -4.94 -5.59 -19.62
CA ALA A 5 -5.11 -6.88 -18.95
C ALA A 5 -3.79 -7.58 -18.54
N GLU A 6 -2.64 -7.17 -19.09
CA GLU A 6 -1.32 -7.76 -18.82
C GLU A 6 -0.45 -6.87 -17.92
N ARG A 7 -0.99 -5.74 -17.44
CA ARG A 7 -0.23 -4.80 -16.61
C ARG A 7 -0.18 -5.30 -15.16
N PRO A 8 1.00 -5.27 -14.51
CA PRO A 8 1.10 -5.69 -13.12
C PRO A 8 0.30 -4.76 -12.22
N VAL A 9 -0.47 -5.35 -11.30
CA VAL A 9 -1.19 -4.63 -10.25
C VAL A 9 -0.33 -4.61 -8.99
N TRP A 10 -0.15 -3.44 -8.39
CA TRP A 10 0.58 -3.30 -7.14
C TRP A 10 -0.39 -3.34 -5.96
N GLY A 11 -0.22 -4.34 -5.09
CA GLY A 11 -0.96 -4.45 -3.84
C GLY A 11 -0.24 -3.68 -2.72
N ILE A 12 -0.94 -2.77 -2.06
CA ILE A 12 -0.44 -1.98 -0.93
C ILE A 12 -1.27 -2.34 0.31
N VAL A 13 -0.65 -3.06 1.24
CA VAL A 13 -1.22 -3.31 2.58
C VAL A 13 -0.70 -2.22 3.51
N GLY A 14 -1.55 -1.24 3.75
CA GLY A 14 -1.31 -0.07 4.59
C GLY A 14 -2.28 0.01 5.76
N GLY A 15 -2.49 1.23 6.26
CA GLY A 15 -3.31 1.48 7.45
C GLY A 15 -2.53 1.44 8.77
N LEU A 16 -1.28 0.97 8.75
CA LEU A 16 -0.29 1.07 9.84
C LEU A 16 0.28 2.49 9.93
N GLY A 17 -0.64 3.46 9.98
CA GLY A 17 -0.51 4.85 9.59
C GLY A 17 -1.32 5.14 8.31
N PRO A 18 -2.61 5.55 8.42
CA PRO A 18 -3.43 5.87 7.24
C PRO A 18 -2.86 7.02 6.40
N LEU A 19 -2.31 8.04 7.07
CA LEU A 19 -1.64 9.15 6.40
C LEU A 19 -0.41 8.67 5.61
N ALA A 20 0.42 7.81 6.20
CA ALA A 20 1.59 7.26 5.52
C ALA A 20 1.21 6.44 4.28
N SER A 21 0.05 5.77 4.32
CA SER A 21 -0.46 5.00 3.19
C SER A 21 -0.91 5.90 2.03
N ALA A 22 -1.56 7.03 2.35
CA ALA A 22 -1.95 8.04 1.36
C ALA A 22 -0.72 8.74 0.74
N GLU A 23 0.24 9.15 1.57
CA GLU A 23 1.49 9.77 1.12
C GLU A 23 2.32 8.84 0.24
N PHE A 24 2.35 7.54 0.56
CA PHE A 24 3.02 6.56 -0.29
C PHE A 24 2.35 6.43 -1.66
N LEU A 25 1.02 6.40 -1.72
CA LEU A 25 0.28 6.38 -2.99
C LEU A 25 0.55 7.64 -3.81
N LEU A 26 0.56 8.81 -3.17
CA LEU A 26 0.92 10.07 -3.83
C LEU A 26 2.34 10.02 -4.39
N THR A 27 3.31 9.59 -3.57
CA THR A 27 4.72 9.47 -3.95
C THR A 27 4.89 8.56 -5.17
N ILE A 28 4.14 7.46 -5.26
CA ILE A 28 4.15 6.58 -6.44
C ILE A 28 3.79 7.39 -7.68
N TYR A 29 2.64 8.08 -7.69
CA TYR A 29 2.17 8.83 -8.86
C TYR A 29 3.06 10.02 -9.20
N GLU A 30 3.71 10.65 -8.21
CA GLU A 30 4.70 11.71 -8.44
C GLU A 30 5.94 11.23 -9.21
N GLN A 31 6.24 9.92 -9.23
CA GLN A 31 7.31 9.38 -10.08
C GLN A 31 6.92 9.28 -11.57
N TYR A 32 5.66 9.57 -11.93
CA TYR A 32 5.11 9.39 -13.27
C TYR A 32 4.57 10.72 -13.85
N THR A 33 5.44 11.71 -14.01
CA THR A 33 5.06 13.08 -14.45
C THR A 33 4.86 13.26 -15.94
N ASP A 34 5.47 12.41 -16.78
CA ASP A 34 5.50 12.57 -18.25
C ASP A 34 4.82 11.42 -18.99
N VAL A 35 3.83 10.79 -18.37
CA VAL A 35 3.04 9.70 -18.96
C VAL A 35 1.56 10.06 -18.98
N ALA A 36 0.82 9.50 -19.94
CA ALA A 36 -0.63 9.64 -19.91
C ALA A 36 -1.18 8.91 -18.67
N GLU A 37 -2.30 9.40 -18.12
CA GLU A 37 -2.93 8.81 -16.92
C GLU A 37 -3.21 7.31 -17.09
N GLN A 38 -3.62 6.90 -18.30
CA GLN A 38 -3.88 5.50 -18.64
C GLN A 38 -2.61 4.64 -18.62
N GLU A 39 -1.42 5.24 -18.61
CA GLU A 39 -0.12 4.58 -18.54
C GLU A 39 0.48 4.61 -17.13
N MET A 40 -0.19 5.21 -16.16
CA MET A 40 0.22 5.18 -14.75
C MET A 40 0.02 3.77 -14.14
N PRO A 41 0.70 3.45 -13.01
CA PRO A 41 0.53 2.18 -12.32
C PRO A 41 -0.91 1.95 -11.81
N VAL A 42 -1.33 0.68 -11.82
CA VAL A 42 -2.58 0.24 -11.20
C VAL A 42 -2.28 -0.23 -9.78
N CYS A 43 -2.81 0.49 -8.79
CA CYS A 43 -2.60 0.18 -7.38
C CYS A 43 -3.90 -0.28 -6.71
N LEU A 44 -3.85 -1.38 -5.96
CA LEU A 44 -4.90 -1.80 -5.03
C LEU A 44 -4.43 -1.50 -3.61
N VAL A 45 -5.14 -0.62 -2.91
CA VAL A 45 -4.76 -0.18 -1.56
C VAL A 45 -5.76 -0.71 -0.53
N ILE A 46 -5.26 -1.46 0.43
CA ILE A 46 -5.96 -1.80 1.66
C ILE A 46 -5.38 -0.88 2.74
N SER A 47 -6.12 0.16 3.13
CA SER A 47 -5.73 1.06 4.22
C SER A 47 -6.60 0.78 5.42
N ASP A 48 -6.20 -0.22 6.22
CA ASP A 48 -6.95 -0.65 7.41
C ASP A 48 -6.30 -0.12 8.71
N PRO A 49 -6.85 0.94 9.34
CA PRO A 49 -6.33 1.48 10.59
C PRO A 49 -6.60 0.58 11.80
N THR A 50 -7.39 -0.49 11.65
CA THR A 50 -7.72 -1.41 12.74
C THR A 50 -6.60 -2.40 13.04
N PHE A 51 -5.56 -2.46 12.19
CA PHE A 51 -4.35 -3.20 12.49
C PHE A 51 -3.80 -2.81 13.87
N PRO A 52 -3.43 -3.80 14.71
CA PRO A 52 -2.96 -3.53 16.06
C PRO A 52 -1.68 -2.69 16.05
N ASP A 53 -1.50 -1.87 17.10
CA ASP A 53 -0.27 -1.10 17.26
C ASP A 53 0.94 -2.04 17.43
N ARG A 54 1.81 -2.03 16.42
CA ARG A 54 2.98 -2.90 16.35
C ARG A 54 3.94 -2.68 17.52
N THR A 55 4.13 -1.42 17.92
CA THR A 55 5.08 -1.08 19.00
C THR A 55 4.65 -1.73 20.30
N THR A 56 3.37 -1.57 20.65
CA THR A 56 2.78 -2.10 21.87
C THR A 56 2.79 -3.63 21.87
N ARG A 57 2.44 -4.28 20.75
CA ARG A 57 2.45 -5.75 20.62
C ARG A 57 3.86 -6.32 20.77
N PHE A 58 4.84 -5.76 20.07
CA PHE A 58 6.23 -6.22 20.18
C PHE A 58 6.80 -6.06 21.59
N LEU A 59 6.50 -4.94 22.27
CA LEU A 59 6.92 -4.73 23.65
C LEU A 59 6.23 -5.68 24.64
N ALA A 60 5.00 -6.13 24.33
CA ALA A 60 4.29 -7.13 25.11
C ALA A 60 4.77 -8.57 24.87
N GLY A 61 5.69 -8.78 23.91
CA GLY A 61 6.13 -10.12 23.50
C GLY A 61 5.07 -10.89 22.71
N ASP A 62 4.09 -10.20 22.14
CA ASP A 62 3.01 -10.77 21.36
C ASP A 62 3.34 -10.69 19.87
N PHE A 63 3.58 -11.84 19.26
CA PHE A 63 4.04 -12.00 17.88
C PHE A 63 3.11 -12.85 17.01
N ASP A 64 1.98 -13.33 17.55
CA ASP A 64 1.23 -14.46 16.95
C ASP A 64 0.14 -14.07 15.92
N GLU A 65 -0.08 -12.79 15.64
CA GLU A 65 -1.09 -12.37 14.64
C GLU A 65 -0.56 -12.27 13.20
N LEU A 66 0.16 -13.31 12.72
CA LEU A 66 0.44 -13.49 11.29
C LEU A 66 -0.22 -14.74 10.69
N THR A 67 -1.03 -15.45 11.47
CA THR A 67 -1.68 -16.71 11.08
C THR A 67 -3.15 -16.75 11.50
N GLU A 68 -3.97 -15.85 10.99
CA GLU A 68 -5.41 -16.11 10.74
C GLU A 68 -5.86 -15.43 9.45
#